data_AF-A0A6M0RQL9-F1
#
_entry.id   AF-A0A6M0RQL9-F1
#
_cell.length_a   1.000
_cell.length_b   1.000
_cell.length_c   1.000
_cell.angle_alpha   90.00
_cell.angle_beta   90.00
_cell.angle_gamma   90.00
#
_symmetry.space_group_name_H-M   'P 1'
#
loop_
_entity.id
_entity.type
_entity.pdbx_description
1 polymer ?
#
loop_
_entity_poly.entity_id
_entity_poly.type
_entity_poly.pdbx_seq_one_letter_code
_entity_poly.pdbx_strand_id
1 'polypeptide(L)' 'MLIQKIIHELQVIPEEKLVELYDLIHYFRLGLAKEHPQPRTPGLLTGQLDDTFFEPLPEEELQRWE' A
#
# COMPACT_ATOMS: atom_id res chain seq x y z
N MET A 1 -14.28 -12.90 -20.09
CA MET A 1 -13.88 -12.29 -18.79
C MET A 1 -13.22 -10.95 -19.07
N LEU A 2 -13.32 -9.97 -18.14
CA LEU A 2 -12.79 -8.61 -18.33
C LEU A 2 -11.32 -8.58 -18.73
N ILE A 3 -10.49 -9.44 -18.11
CA ILE A 3 -9.05 -9.54 -18.41
C ILE A 3 -8.75 -9.90 -19.87
N GLN A 4 -9.55 -10.77 -20.48
CA GLN A 4 -9.38 -11.19 -21.87
C GLN A 4 -9.67 -10.05 -22.85
N LYS A 5 -10.65 -9.19 -22.51
CA LYS A 5 -10.94 -7.98 -23.28
C LYS A 5 -9.77 -6.98 -23.21
N ILE A 6 -9.21 -6.79 -22.01
CA ILE A 6 -8.05 -5.90 -21.81
C ILE A 6 -6.84 -6.40 -22.61
N ILE A 7 -6.52 -7.70 -22.54
CA ILE A 7 -5.37 -8.26 -23.29
C ILE A 7 -5.55 -8.07 -24.79
N HIS A 8 -6.76 -8.24 -25.32
CA HIS A 8 -7.04 -8.04 -26.74
C HIS A 8 -6.77 -6.60 -27.18
N GLU A 9 -7.22 -5.61 -26.42
CA GLU A 9 -6.97 -4.19 -26.72
C GLU A 9 -5.46 -3.86 -26.67
N LEU A 10 -4.71 -4.44 -25.73
CA LEU A 10 -3.27 -4.22 -25.64
C LEU A 10 -2.49 -4.80 -26.83
N GLN A 11 -2.99 -5.87 -27.47
CA GLN A 11 -2.34 -6.49 -28.62
C GLN A 11 -2.41 -5.64 -29.89
N VAL A 12 -3.38 -4.72 -29.98
CA VAL A 12 -3.57 -3.85 -31.15
C VAL A 12 -2.81 -2.53 -31.04
N ILE A 13 -2.17 -2.26 -29.89
CA ILE A 13 -1.44 -1.02 -29.63
C ILE A 13 0.00 -1.11 -30.15
N PRO A 14 0.50 -0.07 -30.84
CA PRO A 14 1.92 0.01 -31.24
C PRO A 14 2.87 -0.05 -30.04
N GLU A 15 4.01 -0.72 -30.19
CA GLU A 15 4.98 -0.97 -29.11
C GLU A 15 5.47 0.32 -28.43
N GLU A 16 5.66 1.39 -29.20
CA GLU A 16 6.02 2.73 -28.71
C GLU A 16 5.03 3.32 -27.69
N LYS A 17 3.77 2.87 -27.70
CA LYS A 17 2.72 3.26 -26.75
C LYS A 17 2.54 2.26 -25.61
N LEU A 18 3.10 1.06 -25.73
CA LEU A 18 3.06 0.06 -24.66
C LEU A 18 3.91 0.45 -23.45
N VAL A 19 4.96 1.26 -23.64
CA VAL A 19 5.81 1.75 -22.55
C VAL A 19 4.99 2.57 -21.54
N GLU A 20 4.21 3.54 -22.03
CA GLU A 20 3.36 4.41 -21.20
C GLU A 20 2.31 3.58 -20.42
N LEU A 21 1.73 2.56 -21.07
CA LEU A 21 0.76 1.63 -20.47
C LEU A 21 1.39 0.68 -19.46
N TYR A 22 2.59 0.19 -19.74
CA TYR A 22 3.34 -0.67 -18.83
C TYR A 22 3.64 0.07 -17.54
N ASP A 23 4.12 1.32 -17.61
CA ASP A 23 4.43 2.12 -16.44
C ASP A 23 3.19 2.34 -15.57
N LEU A 24 2.04 2.62 -16.18
CA LEU A 24 0.76 2.76 -15.47
C LEU A 24 0.35 1.47 -14.75
N ILE A 25 0.34 0.34 -15.46
CA ILE A 25 -0.02 -0.97 -14.89
C ILE A 25 0.97 -1.37 -13.80
N HIS A 26 2.26 -1.14 -14.02
CA HIS A 26 3.32 -1.45 -13.07
C HIS A 26 3.17 -0.63 -11.79
N TYR A 27 2.98 0.68 -11.92
CA TYR A 27 2.75 1.56 -10.79
C TYR A 27 1.49 1.18 -10.00
N PHE A 28 0.38 0.91 -10.70
CA PHE A 28 -0.86 0.48 -10.09
C PHE A 28 -0.67 -0.82 -9.28
N ARG A 29 0.02 -1.82 -9.86
CA ARG A 29 0.36 -3.07 -9.18
C ARG A 29 1.22 -2.84 -7.93
N LEU A 30 2.21 -1.95 -8.01
CA LEU A 30 3.04 -1.57 -6.86
C LEU A 30 2.21 -0.90 -5.76
N GLY A 31 1.22 -0.08 -6.13
CA GLY A 31 0.27 0.53 -5.19
C GLY A 31 -0.51 -0.52 -4.41
N LEU A 32 -1.08 -1.50 -5.12
CA LEU A 32 -1.80 -2.62 -4.49
C LEU A 32 -0.89 -3.46 -3.57
N ALA A 33 0.37 -3.66 -3.94
CA ALA A 33 1.32 -4.39 -3.08
C ALA A 33 1.69 -3.60 -1.80
N LYS A 34 1.61 -2.26 -1.84
CA LYS A 34 1.87 -1.39 -0.68
C LYS A 34 0.65 -1.21 0.23
N GLU A 35 -0.55 -1.58 -0.21
CA GLU A 35 -1.77 -1.60 0.62
C GLU A 35 -1.77 -2.73 1.65
N HIS A 36 -0.74 -3.58 1.68
CA HIS A 36 -0.46 -4.40 2.85
C HIS A 36 0.34 -3.55 3.84
N PRO A 37 -0.29 -2.93 4.86
CA PRO A 37 0.44 -2.19 5.86
C PRO A 37 1.40 -3.17 6.54
N GLN A 38 2.68 -3.04 6.25
CA GLN A 38 3.68 -3.63 7.12
C GLN A 38 3.52 -2.93 8.47
N PRO A 39 3.42 -3.69 9.58
CA PRO A 39 3.37 -3.09 10.89
C PRO A 39 4.59 -2.18 11.05
N ARG A 40 4.35 -0.91 11.36
CA ARG A 40 5.42 0.08 11.53
C ARG A 40 6.29 -0.39 12.68
N THR A 41 7.49 -0.87 12.38
CA THR A 41 8.46 -1.26 13.40
C THR A 41 9.25 0.00 13.79
N PRO A 42 9.15 0.48 15.05
CA PRO A 42 9.91 1.65 15.48
C PRO A 42 11.42 1.36 15.40
N GLY A 43 12.16 2.13 14.61
CA GLY A 43 13.59 1.88 14.37
C GLY A 43 14.52 2.12 15.56
N LEU A 44 14.00 2.65 16.67
CA LEU A 44 14.76 2.99 17.89
C LEU A 44 14.55 2.00 19.04
N LEU A 45 13.60 1.08 18.92
CA LEU A 45 13.24 0.15 20.00
C LEU A 45 13.78 -1.24 19.69
N THR A 46 14.61 -1.78 20.59
CA THR A 46 15.02 -3.19 20.56
C THR A 46 13.97 -4.02 21.30
N GLY A 47 13.09 -4.70 20.57
CA GLY A 47 12.00 -5.53 21.13
C GLY A 47 10.78 -5.59 20.23
N GLN A 48 9.76 -6.37 20.62
CA GLN A 48 8.45 -6.34 19.97
C GLN A 48 7.57 -5.33 20.71
N LEU A 49 7.01 -4.37 19.96
CA LEU A 49 5.98 -3.47 20.47
C LEU A 49 4.65 -4.21 20.45
N ASP A 50 3.92 -4.19 21.56
CA ASP A 50 2.57 -4.72 21.60
C ASP A 50 1.62 -3.79 20.80
N ASP A 51 0.58 -4.37 20.17
CA ASP A 51 -0.37 -3.62 19.34
C ASP A 51 -1.08 -2.51 20.13
N THR A 52 -1.22 -2.68 21.45
CA THR A 52 -1.75 -1.69 22.40
C THR A 52 -1.01 -0.34 22.37
N PHE A 53 0.25 -0.28 21.93
CA PHE A 53 0.97 0.98 21.77
C PHE A 53 0.35 1.91 20.71
N PHE A 54 -0.26 1.32 19.67
CA PHE A 54 -0.85 2.10 18.57
C PHE A 54 -2.32 2.43 18.80
N GLU A 55 -2.91 1.95 19.89
CA GLU A 55 -4.27 2.27 20.29
C GLU A 55 -4.37 3.71 20.84
N PRO A 56 -5.55 4.35 20.72
CA PRO A 56 -5.75 5.68 21.28
C PRO A 56 -5.52 5.67 22.80
N LEU A 57 -4.87 6.73 23.30
CA LEU A 57 -4.62 6.89 24.73
C LEU A 57 -5.95 6.87 25.49
N PRO A 58 -6.08 6.09 26.59
CA PRO A 58 -7.27 6.11 27.44
C PRO A 58 -7.58 7.52 27.96
N GLU A 59 -8.87 7.83 28.09
CA GLU A 59 -9.34 9.15 28.51
C GLU A 59 -8.85 9.51 29.92
N GLU A 60 -8.72 8.51 30.80
CA GLU A 60 -8.20 8.66 32.15
C GLU A 60 -6.72 9.07 32.17
N GLU A 61 -5.94 8.61 31.20
CA GLU A 61 -4.54 9.00 31.06
C GLU A 61 -4.44 10.40 30.45
N LEU A 62 -5.28 10.74 29.47
CA LEU A 62 -5.31 12.05 28.82
C LEU A 62 -5.59 13.18 29.81
N GLN A 63 -6.55 12.98 30.73
CA GLN A 63 -6.88 13.96 31.77
C GLN A 63 -5.73 14.29 32.74
N ARG A 64 -4.71 13.42 32.84
CA ARG A 64 -3.54 13.69 33.69
C ARG A 64 -2.53 14.67 33.07
N TRP A 65 -2.71 15.04 31.80
CA TRP A 65 -1.84 15.96 31.06
C TRP A 65 -2.47 17.35 30.85
N GLU A 66 -3.71 17.55 31.31
CA GLU A 66 -4.40 18.85 31.38
C GLU A 66 -4.23 19.51 32.76
#